data_AF-A3VCL8-F1
#
_entry.id   AF-A3VCL8-F1
#
_cell.length_a   1.000
_cell.length_b   1.000
_cell.length_c   1.000
_cell.angle_alpha   90.00
_cell.angle_beta   90.00
_cell.angle_gamma   90.00
#
_symmetry.space_group_name_H-M   'P 1'
#
loop_
_entity.id
_entity.type
_entity.pdbx_description
1 polymer ?
#
loop_
_entity_poly.entity_id
_entity_poly.type
_entity_poly.pdbx_seq_one_letter_code
_entity_poly.pdbx_strand_id
1 'polypeptide(L)'
;MDDKTITLVQESFAKVEPIKATAAELFYSDLFAAAPEVRPLFKGNMNEQGMKLMGTLAVVVNGLHTLDQIVPAAQALAIRHVDYGVQPEHYDKVGASLIRTLEQGLGPDFTSDVRAAWIEAYGTLSSVMKQAAYPKEALQ
;
A
#
# COMPACT_ATOMS: atom_id res chain seq x y z
N MET A 1 -14.98 -5.01 -5.51
CA MET A 1 -13.88 -5.23 -6.46
C MET A 1 -14.28 -6.36 -7.37
N ASP A 2 -14.29 -6.11 -8.68
CA ASP A 2 -14.58 -7.13 -9.70
C ASP A 2 -13.29 -7.86 -10.15
N ASP A 3 -13.46 -8.95 -10.90
CA ASP A 3 -12.34 -9.77 -11.37
C ASP A 3 -11.40 -9.03 -12.32
N LYS A 4 -11.92 -8.06 -13.09
CA LYS A 4 -11.11 -7.25 -14.02
C LYS A 4 -10.14 -6.37 -13.22
N THR A 5 -10.61 -5.67 -12.20
CA THR A 5 -9.78 -4.85 -11.31
C THR A 5 -8.70 -5.72 -10.64
N ILE A 6 -9.06 -6.90 -10.13
CA ILE A 6 -8.12 -7.81 -9.49
C ILE A 6 -7.02 -8.25 -10.46
N THR A 7 -7.40 -8.67 -11.67
CA THR A 7 -6.47 -9.12 -12.71
C THR A 7 -5.50 -8.01 -13.09
N LEU A 8 -5.99 -6.78 -13.32
CA LEU A 8 -5.14 -5.64 -13.66
C LEU A 8 -4.10 -5.34 -12.57
N VAL A 9 -4.49 -5.41 -11.29
CA VAL A 9 -3.57 -5.18 -10.16
C VAL A 9 -2.53 -6.30 -10.11
N GLN A 10 -2.94 -7.56 -10.23
CA GLN A 10 -2.03 -8.71 -10.16
C GLN A 10 -1.03 -8.74 -11.32
N GLU A 11 -1.50 -8.58 -12.56
CA GLU A 11 -0.66 -8.60 -13.76
C GLU A 11 0.33 -7.43 -13.76
N SER A 12 -0.11 -6.23 -13.37
CA SER A 12 0.79 -5.08 -13.29
C SER A 12 1.77 -5.21 -12.12
N PHE A 13 1.37 -5.74 -10.97
CA PHE A 13 2.31 -5.98 -9.85
C PHE A 13 3.38 -7.02 -10.22
N ALA A 14 3.03 -8.06 -10.97
CA ALA A 14 3.97 -9.08 -11.43
C ALA A 14 5.11 -8.49 -12.28
N LYS A 15 4.88 -7.36 -12.97
CA LYS A 15 5.92 -6.62 -13.70
C LYS A 15 6.82 -5.78 -12.78
N VAL A 16 6.33 -5.38 -11.60
CA VAL A 16 7.08 -4.61 -10.59
C VAL A 16 7.92 -5.52 -9.70
N GLU A 17 7.49 -6.77 -9.46
CA GLU A 17 8.18 -7.70 -8.56
C GLU A 17 9.68 -7.92 -8.89
N PRO A 18 10.11 -8.05 -10.17
CA PRO A 18 11.53 -8.17 -10.52
C PRO A 18 12.36 -6.93 -10.13
N ILE A 19 11.72 -5.76 -10.06
CA ILE A 19 12.37 -4.47 -9.73
C ILE A 19 12.00 -3.98 -8.32
N LYS A 20 11.52 -4.86 -7.44
CA LYS A 20 10.97 -4.51 -6.11
C LYS A 20 11.91 -3.65 -5.24
N ALA A 21 13.23 -3.85 -5.34
CA ALA A 21 14.20 -3.02 -4.61
C ALA A 21 14.15 -1.57 -5.09
N THR A 22 14.27 -1.35 -6.40
CA THR A 22 14.15 -0.03 -7.02
C THR A 22 12.78 0.60 -6.79
N ALA A 23 11.70 -0.19 -6.90
CA ALA A 23 10.35 0.30 -6.61
C ALA A 23 10.22 0.77 -5.14
N ALA A 24 10.87 0.08 -4.19
CA ALA A 24 10.81 0.47 -2.79
C ALA A 24 11.60 1.74 -2.51
N GLU A 25 12.75 1.91 -3.17
CA GLU A 25 13.54 3.16 -3.11
C GLU A 25 12.74 4.34 -3.68
N LEU A 26 12.12 4.18 -4.85
CA LEU A 26 11.25 5.18 -5.46
C LEU A 26 10.09 5.55 -4.52
N PHE A 27 9.45 4.55 -3.93
CA PHE A 27 8.35 4.76 -2.98
C PHE A 27 8.77 5.59 -1.77
N TYR A 28 9.86 5.23 -1.10
CA TYR A 28 10.28 5.97 0.10
C TYR A 28 10.85 7.35 -0.23
N SER A 29 11.53 7.50 -1.37
CA SER A 29 11.99 8.80 -1.85
C SER A 29 10.82 9.74 -2.06
N ASP A 30 9.79 9.28 -2.78
CA ASP A 30 8.58 10.05 -3.04
C ASP A 30 7.79 10.34 -1.75
N LEU A 31 7.58 9.32 -0.91
CA LEU A 31 6.85 9.47 0.35
C LEU A 31 7.50 10.49 1.28
N PHE A 32 8.82 10.45 1.45
CA PHE A 32 9.51 11.37 2.35
C PHE A 32 9.67 12.78 1.76
N ALA A 33 9.62 12.92 0.44
CA ALA A 33 9.54 14.23 -0.20
C ALA A 33 8.15 14.86 -0.04
N ALA A 34 7.08 14.07 -0.22
CA ALA A 34 5.70 14.55 -0.14
C ALA A 34 5.17 14.68 1.30
N ALA A 35 5.73 13.90 2.22
CA ALA A 35 5.27 13.75 3.60
C ALA A 35 6.47 13.59 4.55
N PRO A 36 7.34 14.60 4.68
CA PRO A 36 8.54 14.49 5.51
C PRO A 36 8.24 14.13 6.97
N GLU A 37 7.06 14.50 7.47
CA GLU A 37 6.58 14.18 8.82
C GLU A 37 6.37 12.68 9.10
N VAL A 38 6.19 11.84 8.07
CA VAL A 38 6.07 10.38 8.27
C VAL A 38 7.42 9.69 8.39
N ARG A 39 8.52 10.33 7.96
CA ARG A 39 9.86 9.73 7.95
C ARG A 39 10.32 9.20 9.32
N PRO A 40 10.08 9.90 10.46
CA PRO A 40 10.45 9.40 11.79
C PRO A 40 9.73 8.10 12.21
N LEU A 41 8.61 7.76 11.56
CA LEU A 41 7.87 6.51 11.82
C LEU A 41 8.62 5.29 11.25
N PHE A 42 9.48 5.49 10.26
CA PHE A 42 10.27 4.43 9.62
C PHE A 42 11.66 4.37 10.25
N LYS A 43 11.81 3.48 11.24
CA LYS A 43 13.07 3.27 11.97
C LYS A 43 13.88 2.11 11.39
N GLY A 44 15.21 2.21 11.47
CA GLY A 44 16.12 1.13 11.12
C GLY A 44 16.60 1.18 9.66
N ASN A 45 16.88 0.01 9.09
CA ASN A 45 17.45 -0.12 7.76
C ASN A 45 16.36 0.05 6.68
N MET A 46 16.48 1.08 5.85
CA MET A 46 15.51 1.37 4.79
C MET A 46 15.44 0.28 3.71
N ASN A 47 16.50 -0.47 3.46
CA ASN A 47 16.48 -1.58 2.51
C ASN A 47 15.62 -2.73 3.04
N GLU A 48 15.78 -3.08 4.32
CA GLU A 48 14.93 -4.09 4.97
C GLU A 48 13.47 -3.62 5.02
N GLN A 49 13.25 -2.33 5.27
CA GLN A 49 11.93 -1.73 5.31
C GLN A 49 11.27 -1.71 3.91
N GLY A 50 12.04 -1.53 2.85
CA GLY A 50 11.63 -1.71 1.46
C GLY A 50 11.22 -3.13 1.13
N MET A 51 12.02 -4.12 1.55
CA MET A 51 11.70 -5.53 1.36
C MET A 51 10.42 -5.93 2.11
N LYS A 52 10.22 -5.45 3.33
CA LYS A 52 8.99 -5.67 4.11
C LYS A 52 7.77 -5.07 3.42
N LEU A 53 7.89 -3.84 2.91
CA LEU A 53 6.81 -3.19 2.15
C LEU A 53 6.41 -4.04 0.94
N MET A 54 7.38 -4.41 0.11
CA MET A 54 7.12 -5.16 -1.12
C MET A 54 6.56 -6.56 -0.85
N GLY A 55 7.07 -7.24 0.20
CA GLY A 55 6.51 -8.53 0.63
C GLY A 55 5.07 -8.40 1.13
N THR A 56 4.76 -7.33 1.87
CA THR A 56 3.38 -7.08 2.35
C THR A 56 2.44 -6.78 1.19
N LEU A 57 2.86 -5.94 0.23
CA LEU A 57 2.09 -5.66 -0.99
C LEU A 57 1.84 -6.93 -1.79
N ALA A 58 2.84 -7.81 -1.95
CA ALA A 58 2.68 -9.08 -2.65
C ALA A 58 1.61 -9.97 -2.00
N VAL A 59 1.61 -10.09 -0.67
CA VAL A 59 0.59 -10.86 0.06
C VAL A 59 -0.81 -10.29 -0.18
N VAL A 60 -0.97 -8.97 -0.12
CA VAL A 60 -2.26 -8.32 -0.38
C VAL A 60 -2.71 -8.55 -1.82
N VAL A 61 -1.84 -8.28 -2.80
CA VAL A 61 -2.15 -8.38 -4.23
C VAL A 61 -2.54 -9.81 -4.60
N ASN A 62 -1.81 -10.80 -4.10
CA ASN A 62 -2.11 -12.22 -4.34
C ASN A 62 -3.40 -12.65 -3.64
N GLY A 63 -3.76 -12.02 -2.52
CA GLY A 63 -4.97 -12.28 -1.76
C GLY A 63 -6.22 -11.54 -2.23
N LEU A 64 -6.17 -10.72 -3.29
CA LEU A 64 -7.33 -9.91 -3.71
C LEU A 64 -8.56 -10.73 -4.11
N HIS A 65 -8.40 -11.94 -4.66
CA HIS A 65 -9.51 -12.87 -4.91
C HIS A 65 -10.09 -13.52 -3.64
N THR A 66 -9.35 -13.47 -2.54
CA THR A 66 -9.71 -14.06 -1.24
C THR A 66 -9.57 -13.01 -0.14
N LEU A 67 -10.11 -11.81 -0.42
CA LEU A 67 -9.93 -10.63 0.42
C LEU A 67 -10.38 -10.91 1.86
N ASP A 68 -11.45 -11.68 2.03
CA ASP A 68 -11.98 -12.16 3.32
C ASP A 68 -10.95 -12.93 4.16
N GLN A 69 -10.05 -13.67 3.52
CA GLN A 69 -8.99 -14.43 4.21
C GLN A 69 -7.83 -13.54 4.65
N ILE A 70 -7.54 -12.45 3.93
CA ILE A 70 -6.45 -11.53 4.28
C ILE A 70 -6.90 -10.37 5.19
N VAL A 71 -8.21 -10.10 5.26
CA VAL A 71 -8.79 -9.03 6.11
C VAL A 71 -8.34 -9.14 7.58
N PRO A 72 -8.41 -10.31 8.26
CA PRO A 72 -7.95 -10.40 9.66
C PRO A 72 -6.48 -10.01 9.84
N ALA A 73 -5.61 -10.42 8.91
CA ALA A 73 -4.20 -10.06 8.93
C ALA A 73 -3.99 -8.56 8.69
N ALA A 74 -4.74 -7.95 7.76
CA ALA A 74 -4.72 -6.52 7.50
C ALA A 74 -5.20 -5.69 8.69
N GLN A 75 -6.25 -6.14 9.40
CA GLN A 75 -6.76 -5.50 10.61
C GLN A 75 -5.72 -5.56 11.74
N ALA A 76 -5.14 -6.73 11.99
CA ALA A 76 -4.08 -6.90 12.99
C ALA A 76 -2.82 -6.07 12.65
N LEU A 77 -2.50 -5.93 11.35
CA LEU A 77 -1.45 -5.04 10.90
C LEU A 77 -1.79 -3.57 11.19
N ALA A 78 -3.04 -3.15 10.94
CA ALA A 78 -3.50 -1.78 11.17
C ALA A 78 -3.42 -1.39 12.66
N ILE A 79 -3.78 -2.29 13.57
CA ILE A 79 -3.65 -2.05 15.03
C ILE A 79 -2.18 -1.79 15.39
N ARG A 80 -1.24 -2.59 14.89
CA ARG A 80 0.19 -2.34 15.09
C ARG A 80 0.67 -1.02 14.49
N HIS A 81 0.06 -0.56 13.40
CA HIS A 81 0.40 0.74 12.82
C HIS A 81 0.05 1.89 13.76
N VAL A 82 -1.01 1.76 14.57
CA VAL A 82 -1.34 2.73 15.61
C VAL A 82 -0.21 2.82 16.64
N ASP A 83 0.31 1.67 17.10
CA ASP A 83 1.45 1.62 18.03
C ASP A 83 2.73 2.25 17.45
N TYR A 84 2.86 2.27 16.12
CA TYR A 84 3.97 2.94 15.42
C TYR A 84 3.79 4.45 15.30
N GLY A 85 2.62 4.99 15.68
CA GLY A 85 2.27 6.39 15.56
C GLY A 85 1.68 6.79 14.20
N VAL A 86 1.25 5.81 13.39
CA VAL A 86 0.51 6.09 12.15
C VAL A 86 -0.83 6.73 12.51
N GLN A 87 -1.28 7.66 11.68
CA GLN A 87 -2.57 8.35 11.80
C GLN A 87 -3.42 8.10 10.54
N PRO A 88 -4.75 8.29 10.58
CA PRO A 88 -5.61 8.08 9.42
C PRO A 88 -5.17 8.84 8.16
N GLU A 89 -4.63 10.05 8.31
CA GLU A 89 -4.20 10.92 7.21
C GLU A 89 -2.95 10.38 6.49
N HIS A 90 -2.14 9.55 7.17
CA HIS A 90 -0.93 8.99 6.57
C HIS A 90 -1.25 7.96 5.48
N TYR A 91 -2.42 7.29 5.54
CA TYR A 91 -2.84 6.34 4.50
C TYR A 91 -2.98 7.04 3.14
N ASP A 92 -3.57 8.22 3.10
CA ASP A 92 -3.77 8.93 1.83
C ASP A 92 -2.43 9.33 1.20
N LYS A 93 -1.44 9.68 2.03
CA LYS A 93 -0.06 9.98 1.60
C LYS A 93 0.65 8.74 1.04
N VAL A 94 0.54 7.61 1.74
CA VAL A 94 1.08 6.31 1.30
C VAL A 94 0.44 5.88 -0.02
N GLY A 95 -0.89 5.99 -0.15
CA GLY A 95 -1.60 5.66 -1.38
C GLY A 95 -1.13 6.50 -2.56
N ALA A 96 -0.99 7.81 -2.37
CA ALA A 96 -0.52 8.71 -3.42
C ALA A 96 0.91 8.36 -3.87
N SER A 97 1.81 8.06 -2.93
CA SER A 97 3.19 7.65 -3.23
C SER A 97 3.26 6.28 -3.91
N LEU A 98 2.41 5.34 -3.52
CA LEU A 98 2.30 4.03 -4.18
C LEU A 98 1.89 4.20 -5.66
N ILE A 99 0.87 5.00 -5.94
CA ILE A 99 0.41 5.26 -7.31
C ILE A 99 1.51 5.90 -8.16
N ARG A 100 2.23 6.91 -7.65
CA ARG A 100 3.36 7.53 -8.38
C ARG A 100 4.53 6.59 -8.59
N THR A 101 4.76 5.66 -7.65
CA THR A 101 5.79 4.64 -7.77
C THR A 101 5.46 3.65 -8.89
N LEU A 102 4.19 3.19 -8.93
CA LEU A 102 3.71 2.27 -9.96
C LEU A 102 3.74 2.94 -11.33
N GLU A 103 3.34 4.21 -11.43
CA GLU A 103 3.42 5.00 -12.66
C GLU A 103 4.86 5.07 -13.20
N GLN A 104 5.84 5.34 -12.34
CA GLN A 104 7.25 5.37 -12.74
C GLN A 104 7.81 3.99 -13.09
N GLY A 105 7.45 2.96 -12.31
CA GLY A 105 7.98 1.61 -12.48
C GLY A 105 7.41 0.87 -13.70
N LEU A 106 6.14 1.12 -14.03
CA LEU A 106 5.44 0.48 -15.16
C LEU A 106 5.51 1.31 -16.44
N GLY A 107 5.70 2.63 -16.32
CA GLY A 107 5.79 3.53 -17.47
C GLY A 107 4.55 3.40 -18.39
N PRO A 108 4.72 3.10 -19.70
CA PRO A 108 3.59 2.95 -20.63
C PRO A 108 2.56 1.88 -20.23
N ASP A 109 2.95 0.89 -19.43
CA ASP A 109 2.04 -0.17 -18.96
C ASP A 109 1.11 0.33 -17.82
N PHE A 110 1.38 1.50 -17.24
CA PHE A 110 0.50 2.14 -16.26
C PHE A 110 -0.66 2.88 -16.93
N THR A 111 -1.53 2.12 -17.59
CA THR A 111 -2.70 2.67 -18.28
C THR A 111 -3.72 3.29 -17.32
N SER A 112 -4.70 4.03 -17.84
CA SER A 112 -5.81 4.57 -17.05
C SER A 112 -6.57 3.49 -16.28
N ASP A 113 -6.76 2.32 -16.91
CA ASP A 113 -7.45 1.18 -16.31
C ASP A 113 -6.62 0.58 -15.16
N VAL A 114 -5.31 0.42 -15.35
CA VAL A 114 -4.39 -0.04 -14.30
C VAL A 114 -4.39 0.94 -13.13
N ARG A 115 -4.30 2.25 -13.40
CA ARG A 115 -4.35 3.29 -12.38
C ARG A 115 -5.65 3.24 -11.58
N ALA A 116 -6.80 3.13 -12.26
CA ALA A 116 -8.10 3.04 -11.61
C ALA A 116 -8.20 1.78 -10.72
N ALA A 117 -7.72 0.65 -11.23
CA ALA A 117 -7.71 -0.62 -10.50
C ALA A 117 -6.87 -0.55 -9.21
N TRP A 118 -5.68 0.04 -9.28
CA TRP A 118 -4.83 0.25 -8.09
C TRP A 118 -5.43 1.21 -7.07
N ILE A 119 -6.09 2.27 -7.52
CA ILE A 119 -6.80 3.21 -6.62
C ILE A 119 -7.93 2.50 -5.90
N GLU A 120 -8.73 1.68 -6.60
CA GLU A 120 -9.81 0.90 -5.99
C GLU A 120 -9.26 -0.12 -4.98
N ALA A 121 -8.21 -0.86 -5.36
CA ALA A 121 -7.61 -1.88 -4.51
C ALA A 121 -7.00 -1.28 -3.24
N TYR A 122 -6.20 -0.21 -3.37
CA TYR A 122 -5.64 0.49 -2.23
C TYR A 122 -6.73 1.12 -1.34
N GLY A 123 -7.74 1.74 -1.95
CA GLY A 123 -8.87 2.33 -1.23
C GLY A 123 -9.64 1.30 -0.40
N THR A 124 -9.87 0.11 -0.97
CA THR A 124 -10.53 -0.99 -0.28
C THR A 124 -9.72 -1.46 0.93
N LEU A 125 -8.43 -1.76 0.74
CA LEU A 125 -7.57 -2.21 1.83
C LEU A 125 -7.41 -1.15 2.92
N SER A 126 -7.10 0.08 2.55
CA SER A 126 -6.90 1.18 3.50
C SER A 126 -8.17 1.49 4.27
N SER A 127 -9.36 1.34 3.67
CA SER A 127 -10.64 1.47 4.37
C SER A 127 -10.81 0.41 5.45
N VAL A 128 -10.52 -0.87 5.14
CA VAL A 128 -10.56 -1.97 6.12
C VAL A 128 -9.59 -1.72 7.27
N MET A 129 -8.35 -1.32 6.95
CA MET A 129 -7.33 -1.01 7.95
C MET A 129 -7.74 0.16 8.85
N LYS A 130 -8.22 1.27 8.26
CA LYS A 130 -8.68 2.45 9.00
C LYS A 130 -9.85 2.12 9.92
N GLN A 131 -10.83 1.33 9.46
CA GLN A 131 -11.97 0.93 10.28
C GLN A 131 -11.57 0.11 11.50
N ALA A 132 -10.58 -0.77 11.37
CA ALA A 132 -10.10 -1.60 12.48
C ALA A 132 -9.21 -0.82 13.46
N ALA A 133 -8.36 0.09 12.96
CA ALA A 133 -7.43 0.87 13.77
C ALA A 133 -8.10 2.06 14.47
N TYR A 134 -9.11 2.66 13.85
CA TYR A 134 -9.78 3.88 14.32
C TYR A 134 -11.31 3.69 14.33
N PRO A 135 -11.84 2.80 15.17
CA PRO A 135 -13.28 2.64 15.30
C PRO A 135 -13.91 3.96 15.75
N LYS A 136 -15.09 4.29 15.21
CA LYS A 136 -15.81 5.56 15.47
C LYS A 136 -16.10 5.85 16.96
N GLU A 137 -15.85 4.90 17.87
CA GLU A 137 -16.03 5.05 19.32
C GLU A 137 -14.81 5.62 20.07
N ALA A 138 -13.67 5.86 19.40
CA ALA A 138 -12.50 6.51 20.03
C ALA A 138 -12.53 8.05 20.01
N LEU A 139 -13.68 8.64 19.66
CA LEU A 139 -13.95 10.08 19.71
C LEU A 139 -15.22 10.33 20.55
N GLN A 140 -15.11 10.16 21.87
CA GLN A 140 -16.01 10.75 22.86
C GLN A 140 -15.19 11.30 24.02
#